data_AF-A0A9E0KMP4-F1
#
_entry.id   AF-A0A9E0KMP4-F1
#
_cell.length_a   1.000
_cell.length_b   1.000
_cell.length_c   1.000
_cell.angle_alpha   90.00
_cell.angle_beta   90.00
_cell.angle_gamma   90.00
#
_symmetry.space_group_name_H-M   'P 1'
#
loop_
_entity.id
_entity.type
_entity.pdbx_description
1 polymer ?
#
loop_
_entity_poly.entity_id
_entity_poly.type
_entity_poly.pdbx_seq_one_letter_code
_entity_poly.pdbx_strand_id
1 'polypeptide(L)'
;LDPSEIFIRGKMTSVRSVTQAGEGKILANFREIPALSRPLVEKVMEDFTQCGIHGVLSIGHTGLPVCQTHVDMNKIGMILIGGLNPVAAVCEEGLPVDNKAMSTVMEFEKMRDVETL
;
A
#
# COMPACT_ATOMS: atom_id res chain seq x y z
N LEU A 1 -13.63 1.17 12.26
CA LEU A 1 -13.87 1.22 10.81
C LEU A 1 -12.52 1.45 10.14
N ASP A 2 -12.16 0.61 9.18
CA ASP A 2 -10.93 0.78 8.42
C ASP A 2 -11.12 1.87 7.34
N PRO A 3 -10.22 2.86 7.22
CA PRO A 3 -10.36 3.92 6.21
C PRO A 3 -10.42 3.39 4.77
N SER A 4 -9.70 2.32 4.47
CA SER A 4 -9.66 1.74 3.12
C SER A 4 -11.02 1.15 2.74
N GLU A 5 -11.71 0.50 3.68
CA GLU A 5 -13.07 -0.01 3.49
C GLU A 5 -14.06 1.12 3.19
N ILE A 6 -13.91 2.27 3.87
CA ILE A 6 -14.73 3.47 3.62
C ILE A 6 -14.50 3.98 2.20
N PHE A 7 -13.26 4.10 1.77
CA PHE A 7 -12.93 4.61 0.43
C PHE A 7 -13.45 3.69 -0.68
N ILE A 8 -13.38 2.37 -0.51
CA ILE A 8 -13.93 1.40 -1.46
C ILE A 8 -15.45 1.52 -1.52
N ARG A 9 -16.13 1.46 -0.36
CA ARG A 9 -17.61 1.56 -0.31
C ARG A 9 -18.14 2.89 -0.79
N GLY A 10 -17.38 3.96 -0.58
CA GLY A 10 -17.67 5.31 -1.09
C GLY A 10 -17.38 5.49 -2.58
N LYS A 11 -16.91 4.45 -3.30
CA LYS A 11 -16.51 4.52 -4.71
C LYS A 11 -15.47 5.62 -4.97
N MET A 12 -14.52 5.78 -4.04
CA MET A 12 -13.50 6.83 -4.07
C MET A 12 -12.18 6.39 -4.72
N THR A 13 -12.10 5.14 -5.18
CA THR A 13 -10.94 4.55 -5.85
C THR A 13 -11.15 4.48 -7.37
N SER A 14 -10.04 4.48 -8.12
CA SER A 14 -10.01 4.20 -9.56
C SER A 14 -8.76 3.41 -9.91
N VAL A 15 -8.57 2.27 -9.23
CA VAL A 15 -7.39 1.40 -9.37
C VAL A 15 -7.24 0.91 -10.80
N ARG A 16 -8.34 0.58 -11.48
CA ARG A 16 -8.28 0.12 -12.87
C ARG A 16 -7.74 1.19 -13.82
N SER A 17 -8.15 2.45 -13.64
CA SER A 17 -7.63 3.56 -14.44
C SER A 17 -6.12 3.72 -14.28
N VAL A 18 -5.59 3.50 -13.07
CA VAL A 18 -4.14 3.50 -12.82
C VAL A 18 -3.45 2.39 -13.61
N THR A 19 -4.01 1.18 -13.62
CA THR A 19 -3.42 0.06 -14.38
C THR A 19 -3.50 0.21 -15.89
N GLN A 20 -4.52 0.90 -16.43
CA GLN A 20 -4.76 1.00 -17.87
C GLN A 20 -4.20 2.28 -18.50
N ALA A 21 -4.30 3.40 -17.79
CA ALA A 21 -3.96 4.74 -18.29
C ALA A 21 -2.82 5.40 -17.50
N GLY A 22 -2.36 4.79 -16.40
CA GLY A 22 -1.31 5.35 -15.54
C GLY A 22 -1.79 6.45 -14.58
N GLU A 23 -3.09 6.76 -14.56
CA GLU A 23 -3.65 7.83 -13.73
C GLU A 23 -4.93 7.39 -13.01
N GLY A 24 -5.06 7.79 -11.75
CA GLY A 24 -6.22 7.48 -10.93
C GLY A 24 -5.91 7.49 -9.43
N LYS A 25 -6.78 6.84 -8.66
CA LYS A 25 -6.75 6.84 -7.20
C LYS A 25 -6.59 5.42 -6.68
N ILE A 26 -5.47 5.15 -6.04
CA ILE A 26 -5.23 3.91 -5.30
C ILE A 26 -5.29 4.16 -3.80
N LEU A 27 -5.55 3.09 -3.05
CA LEU A 27 -5.36 3.05 -1.62
C LEU A 27 -3.88 3.02 -1.30
N ALA A 28 -3.47 3.86 -0.36
CA ALA A 28 -2.12 3.90 0.15
C ALA A 28 -2.13 4.25 1.64
N ASN A 29 -1.09 3.81 2.35
CA ASN A 29 -0.86 4.13 3.75
C ASN A 29 0.39 5.00 3.86
N PHE A 30 0.34 6.01 4.72
CA PHE A 30 1.50 6.81 5.08
C PHE A 30 2.05 6.34 6.42
N ARG A 31 3.37 6.14 6.51
CA ARG A 31 4.08 5.85 7.75
C ARG A 31 5.27 6.77 7.89
N GLU A 32 5.53 7.19 9.13
CA GLU A 32 6.79 7.85 9.46
C GLU A 32 7.69 6.88 10.22
N ILE A 33 8.98 6.97 9.95
CA ILE A 33 10.01 6.23 10.67
C ILE A 33 11.15 7.19 11.05
N PRO A 34 11.91 6.89 12.13
CA PRO A 34 13.08 7.70 12.47
C PRO A 34 14.08 7.77 11.32
N ALA A 35 14.64 8.94 11.05
CA ALA A 35 15.58 9.14 9.95
C ALA A 35 16.83 8.25 10.07
N LEU A 36 17.29 8.00 11.31
CA LEU A 36 18.41 7.12 11.61
C LEU A 36 18.15 5.66 11.22
N SER A 37 16.88 5.25 11.15
CA SER A 37 16.49 3.88 10.78
C SER A 37 16.45 3.65 9.27
N ARG A 38 16.69 4.68 8.44
CA ARG A 38 16.59 4.58 6.98
C ARG A 38 17.43 3.44 6.38
N PRO A 39 18.73 3.28 6.68
CA PRO A 39 19.51 2.22 6.05
C PRO A 39 19.01 0.82 6.42
N LEU A 40 18.51 0.65 7.65
CA LEU A 40 17.92 -0.61 8.09
C LEU A 40 16.62 -0.90 7.35
N VAL A 41 15.75 0.11 7.19
CA VAL A 41 14.50 -0.06 6.46
C VAL A 41 14.75 -0.37 4.99
N GLU A 42 15.68 0.32 4.33
CA GLU A 42 16.06 0.03 2.94
C GLU A 42 16.51 -1.44 2.78
N LYS A 43 17.34 -1.93 3.71
CA LYS A 43 17.77 -3.34 3.72
C LYS A 43 16.59 -4.32 3.89
N VAL A 44 15.69 -4.07 4.84
CA VAL A 44 14.52 -4.95 5.05
C VAL A 44 13.57 -4.92 3.85
N MET A 45 13.45 -3.77 3.17
CA MET A 45 12.64 -3.68 1.95
C MET A 45 13.28 -4.44 0.78
N GLU A 46 14.61 -4.46 0.70
CA GLU A 46 15.33 -5.30 -0.27
C GLU A 46 15.08 -6.79 0.00
N ASP A 47 15.17 -7.23 1.25
CA ASP A 47 14.85 -8.61 1.65
C ASP A 47 13.40 -8.99 1.27
N PHE A 48 12.42 -8.10 1.51
CA PHE A 48 11.03 -8.34 1.09
C PHE A 48 10.86 -8.39 -0.42
N THR A 49 11.59 -7.54 -1.16
CA THR A 49 11.58 -7.54 -2.63
C THR A 49 12.11 -8.87 -3.16
N GLN A 50 13.15 -9.44 -2.55
CA GLN A 50 13.69 -10.76 -2.92
C GLN A 50 12.70 -11.90 -2.66
N CYS A 51 11.79 -11.75 -1.70
CA CYS A 51 10.72 -12.70 -1.41
C CYS A 51 9.41 -12.43 -2.18
N GLY A 52 9.41 -11.49 -3.15
CA GLY A 52 8.22 -11.17 -3.97
C GLY A 52 7.19 -10.28 -3.28
N ILE A 53 7.52 -9.68 -2.14
CA ILE A 53 6.63 -8.75 -1.42
C ILE A 53 6.99 -7.32 -1.80
N HIS A 54 6.18 -6.73 -2.67
CA HIS A 54 6.32 -5.34 -3.11
C HIS A 54 5.21 -4.48 -2.48
N GLY A 55 5.58 -3.63 -1.52
CA GLY A 55 4.61 -2.80 -0.79
C GLY A 55 4.97 -1.32 -0.72
N VAL A 56 6.20 -0.94 -1.03
CA VAL A 56 6.66 0.46 -0.92
C VAL A 56 6.47 1.18 -2.24
N LEU A 57 5.69 2.25 -2.22
CA LEU A 57 5.52 3.14 -3.37
C LEU A 57 6.61 4.21 -3.41
N SER A 58 6.94 4.79 -2.25
CA SER A 58 7.95 5.85 -2.16
C SER A 58 8.49 5.99 -0.75
N ILE A 59 9.77 6.34 -0.64
CA ILE A 59 10.44 6.71 0.62
C ILE A 59 10.99 8.12 0.45
N GLY A 60 10.60 9.01 1.36
CA GLY A 60 11.04 10.40 1.37
C GLY A 60 12.46 10.62 1.89
N HIS A 61 12.78 11.89 2.05
CA HIS A 61 14.00 12.35 2.72
C HIS A 61 13.67 12.93 4.10
N THR A 62 14.70 13.07 4.93
CA THR A 62 14.57 13.52 6.31
C THR A 62 13.97 14.91 6.40
N GLY A 63 12.84 15.04 7.12
CA GLY A 63 12.14 16.31 7.30
C GLY A 63 11.54 16.91 6.03
N LEU A 64 11.54 16.18 4.90
CA LEU A 64 10.93 16.63 3.65
C LEU A 64 9.56 15.97 3.44
N PRO A 65 8.56 16.72 2.95
CA PRO A 65 7.24 16.18 2.69
C PRO A 65 7.27 15.13 1.56
N VAL A 66 6.35 14.17 1.63
CA VAL A 66 6.16 13.11 0.63
C VAL A 66 4.69 13.09 0.23
N CYS A 67 4.39 13.09 -1.07
CA CYS A 67 3.01 13.11 -1.58
C CYS A 67 2.14 14.17 -0.89
N GLN A 68 2.66 15.40 -0.76
CA GLN A 68 2.01 16.54 -0.10
C GLN A 68 1.68 16.33 1.39
N THR A 69 2.22 15.28 2.01
CA THR A 69 2.09 15.00 3.45
C THR A 69 3.33 15.50 4.18
N HIS A 70 3.13 16.25 5.26
CA HIS A 70 4.22 16.75 6.11
C HIS A 70 4.90 15.61 6.86
N VAL A 71 6.21 15.76 7.06
CA VAL A 71 7.07 14.81 7.80
C VAL A 71 7.86 15.60 8.85
N ASP A 72 7.95 15.09 10.07
CA ASP A 72 8.75 15.71 11.13
C ASP A 72 10.24 15.78 10.79
N MET A 73 10.95 16.80 11.31
CA MET A 73 12.37 17.08 11.01
C MET A 73 13.31 15.89 11.22
N ASN A 74 13.02 14.98 12.17
CA ASN A 74 13.86 13.82 12.50
C ASN A 74 13.33 12.49 11.95
N LYS A 75 12.35 12.55 11.05
CA LYS A 75 11.69 11.39 10.48
C LYS A 75 11.80 11.40 8.95
N ILE A 76 11.54 10.24 8.36
CA ILE A 76 11.29 10.09 6.93
C ILE A 76 9.87 9.56 6.75
N GLY A 77 9.17 10.09 5.74
CA GLY A 77 7.86 9.59 5.32
C GLY A 77 8.01 8.43 4.35
N MET A 78 7.09 7.47 4.43
CA MET A 78 7.03 6.30 3.57
C MET A 78 5.58 6.06 3.13
N ILE A 79 5.40 5.88 1.82
CA ILE A 79 4.12 5.54 1.21
C ILE A 79 4.09 4.05 0.90
N LEU A 80 3.09 3.36 1.44
CA LEU A 80 2.86 1.94 1.24
C LEU A 80 1.60 1.72 0.42
N ILE A 81 1.65 0.82 -0.56
CA ILE A 81 0.49 0.45 -1.37
C ILE A 81 -0.50 -0.32 -0.49
N GLY A 82 -1.79 0.02 -0.60
CA GLY A 82 -2.86 -0.67 0.14
C GLY A 82 -3.11 -2.08 -0.40
N GLY A 83 -3.11 -3.08 0.49
CA GLY A 83 -3.39 -4.48 0.12
C GLY A 83 -4.83 -4.73 -0.38
N LEU A 84 -5.74 -3.76 -0.21
CA LEU A 84 -7.12 -3.86 -0.69
C LEU A 84 -7.34 -3.28 -2.10
N ASN A 85 -6.28 -2.82 -2.79
CA ASN A 85 -6.40 -2.33 -4.16
C ASN A 85 -6.99 -3.36 -5.15
N PRO A 86 -6.64 -4.67 -5.10
CA PRO A 86 -7.30 -5.67 -5.94
C PRO A 86 -8.81 -5.78 -5.67
N VAL A 87 -9.21 -5.72 -4.40
CA VAL A 87 -10.62 -5.73 -3.99
C VAL A 87 -11.34 -4.46 -4.48
N ALA A 88 -10.68 -3.31 -4.40
CA ALA A 88 -11.20 -2.06 -4.93
C ALA A 88 -11.45 -2.15 -6.45
N ALA A 89 -10.52 -2.73 -7.21
CA ALA A 89 -10.69 -2.94 -8.65
C ALA A 89 -11.89 -3.82 -9.00
N VAL A 90 -12.18 -4.86 -8.21
CA VAL A 90 -13.38 -5.70 -8.38
C VAL A 90 -14.65 -4.91 -8.08
N CYS A 91 -14.65 -4.10 -7.00
CA CYS A 91 -15.78 -3.25 -6.64
C CYS A 91 -16.07 -2.17 -7.70
N GLU A 92 -15.03 -1.65 -8.37
CA GLU A 92 -15.15 -0.71 -9.48
C GLU A 92 -15.87 -1.31 -10.71
N GLU A 93 -15.86 -2.64 -10.87
CA GLU A 93 -16.65 -3.33 -11.91
C GLU A 93 -18.14 -3.49 -11.55
N GLY A 94 -18.56 -3.03 -10.37
CA GLY A 94 -19.94 -3.17 -9.89
C GLY A 94 -20.24 -4.53 -9.26
N LEU A 95 -19.22 -5.37 -9.04
CA LEU A 95 -19.37 -6.62 -8.31
C LEU A 95 -19.46 -6.34 -6.81
N PRO A 96 -20.47 -6.90 -6.10
CA PRO A 96 -20.58 -6.71 -4.66
C PRO A 96 -19.43 -7.43 -3.96
N VAL A 97 -18.69 -6.69 -3.13
CA VAL A 97 -17.62 -7.26 -2.30
C VAL A 97 -17.91 -6.98 -0.82
N ASP A 98 -17.89 -8.04 -0.01
CA ASP A 98 -17.82 -7.92 1.44
C ASP A 98 -16.38 -8.23 1.86
N ASN A 99 -15.71 -7.24 2.45
CA ASN A 99 -14.33 -7.36 2.86
C ASN A 99 -14.17 -6.80 4.28
N LYS A 100 -13.43 -7.53 5.10
CA LYS A 100 -13.06 -7.13 6.46
C LYS A 100 -11.55 -7.01 6.55
N ALA A 101 -11.05 -5.79 6.65
CA ALA A 101 -9.63 -5.53 6.84
C ALA A 101 -9.12 -6.19 8.15
N MET A 102 -7.88 -6.69 8.13
CA MET A 102 -7.17 -7.25 9.29
C MET A 102 -7.91 -8.36 10.05
N SER A 103 -8.50 -9.32 9.33
CA SER A 103 -9.36 -10.33 9.95
C SER A 103 -8.65 -11.61 10.43
N THR A 104 -7.46 -11.92 9.93
CA THR A 104 -6.82 -13.23 10.15
C THR A 104 -5.30 -13.15 10.01
N VAL A 105 -4.60 -14.04 10.71
CA VAL A 105 -3.17 -14.33 10.53
C VAL A 105 -3.04 -15.62 9.72
N MET A 106 -2.19 -15.62 8.70
CA MET A 106 -1.89 -16.80 7.90
C MET A 106 -0.38 -17.00 7.74
N GLU A 107 0.03 -18.24 7.52
CA GLU A 107 1.42 -18.58 7.23
C GLU A 107 1.78 -18.14 5.80
N PHE A 108 2.96 -17.53 5.65
CA PHE A 108 3.45 -17.03 4.37
C PHE A 108 3.53 -18.15 3.31
N GLU A 109 3.97 -19.35 3.71
CA GLU A 109 4.12 -20.52 2.83
C GLU A 109 2.79 -21.01 2.22
N LYS A 110 1.65 -20.60 2.78
CA LYS A 110 0.32 -20.92 2.23
C LYS A 110 -0.13 -19.94 1.15
N MET A 111 0.57 -18.82 0.97
CA MET A 111 0.31 -17.88 -0.13
C MET A 111 0.87 -18.43 -1.44
N ARG A 112 0.28 -18.01 -2.55
CA ARG A 112 0.74 -18.35 -3.90
C ARG A 112 1.03 -17.08 -4.67
N ASP A 113 2.07 -17.15 -5.48
CA ASP A 113 2.36 -16.09 -6.43
C ASP A 113 1.25 -16.03 -7.48
N VAL A 114 0.73 -14.82 -7.71
CA VAL A 114 -0.34 -14.56 -8.67
C VAL A 114 0.11 -14.85 -10.10
N GLU A 115 1.40 -14.69 -10.42
CA GLU A 115 1.94 -15.02 -11.76
C GLU A 115 1.97 -16.53 -12.03
N THR A 116 1.90 -17.34 -10.97
CA THR A 116 1.93 -18.81 -11.06
C THR A 116 0.54 -19.47 -10.97
N LEU A 117 -0.52 -18.68 -10.85
CA LEU A 117 -1.92 -19.13 -10.84
C LEU A 117 -2.46 -19.30 -12.27
#